data_AF-A0A0S1SBE9-F1
#
_entry.id   AF-A0A0S1SBE9-F1
#
_cell.length_a   1.000
_cell.length_b   1.000
_cell.length_c   1.000
_cell.angle_alpha   90.00
_cell.angle_beta   90.00
_cell.angle_gamma   90.00
#
_symmetry.space_group_name_H-M   'P 1'
#
loop_
_entity.id
_entity.type
_entity.pdbx_description
1 polymer ?
#
loop_
_entity_poly.entity_id
_entity_poly.type
_entity_poly.pdbx_seq_one_letter_code
_entity_poly.pdbx_strand_id
1 'polypeptide(L)'
;MNTLLRILPWGMIKLLSIVTLVTLIVLNFYGLYTNKFYFFKFDNYIFPLLSIVHFVYLYVIWFKVRENEYPDPQMRNLEYLLYVILFIYVFQIFDTLYILSSYSDYDASIIPKTFIPIGSLIVTLYSLLIFMTLVSFKHRKVLVGEYKFMDVNDNIDSWQ
;
A
#
# COMPACT_ATOMS: atom_id res chain seq x y z
N MET A 1 4.64 18.55 14.91
CA MET A 1 4.98 17.68 13.76
C MET A 1 5.85 16.47 14.14
N ASN A 2 6.68 16.55 15.19
CA ASN A 2 7.51 15.44 15.70
C ASN A 2 6.74 14.40 16.55
N THR A 3 5.54 14.72 17.03
CA THR A 3 4.72 13.81 17.84
C THR A 3 4.23 12.61 17.05
N LEU A 4 3.81 12.78 15.79
CA LEU A 4 3.25 11.70 14.97
C LEU A 4 4.32 10.64 14.60
N LEU A 5 5.55 11.07 14.32
CA LEU A 5 6.70 10.18 14.07
C LEU A 5 7.21 9.48 15.34
N ARG A 6 6.92 10.07 16.51
CA ARG A 6 7.27 9.50 17.82
C ARG A 6 6.24 8.46 18.29
N ILE A 7 4.96 8.65 17.95
CA ILE A 7 3.88 7.71 18.26
C ILE A 7 3.89 6.52 17.30
N LEU A 8 4.19 6.76 16.02
CA LEU A 8 4.28 5.72 14.99
C LEU A 8 5.72 5.60 14.50
N PRO A 9 6.57 4.80 15.19
CA PRO A 9 7.93 4.57 14.77
C PRO A 9 7.98 3.79 13.44
N TRP A 10 9.06 3.98 12.68
CA TRP A 10 9.26 3.33 11.38
C TRP A 10 9.04 1.81 11.41
N GLY A 11 9.54 1.13 12.44
CA GLY A 11 9.38 -0.31 12.60
C GLY A 11 7.90 -0.75 12.69
N MET A 12 7.07 0.03 13.38
CA MET A 12 5.64 -0.25 13.53
C MET A 12 4.88 0.01 12.24
N ILE A 13 5.17 1.12 11.53
CA ILE A 13 4.53 1.41 10.24
C ILE A 13 4.88 0.34 9.21
N LYS A 14 6.16 -0.03 9.11
CA LYS A 14 6.60 -1.09 8.21
C LYS A 14 5.84 -2.39 8.49
N LEU A 15 5.75 -2.79 9.75
CA LEU A 15 5.04 -4.02 10.14
C LEU A 15 3.55 -3.93 9.83
N LEU A 16 2.88 -2.84 10.19
CA LEU A 16 1.46 -2.63 9.95
C LEU A 16 1.14 -2.61 8.45
N SER A 17 1.98 -1.97 7.62
CA SER A 17 1.84 -2.00 6.16
C SER A 17 1.98 -3.41 5.61
N ILE A 18 2.96 -4.20 6.08
CA ILE A 18 3.15 -5.59 5.64
C ILE A 18 1.92 -6.44 5.99
N VAL A 19 1.47 -6.38 7.25
CA VAL A 19 0.28 -7.14 7.70
C VAL A 19 -0.94 -6.73 6.88
N THR A 20 -1.17 -5.43 6.70
CA THR A 20 -2.31 -4.91 5.92
C THR A 20 -2.25 -5.38 4.47
N LEU A 21 -1.08 -5.32 3.82
CA LEU A 21 -0.90 -5.81 2.45
C LEU A 21 -1.19 -7.30 2.33
N VAL A 22 -0.64 -8.13 3.23
CA VAL A 22 -0.88 -9.58 3.23
C VAL A 22 -2.36 -9.89 3.43
N THR A 23 -3.02 -9.22 4.38
CA THR A 23 -4.47 -9.39 4.59
C THR A 23 -5.27 -8.99 3.36
N LEU A 24 -4.96 -7.85 2.74
CA LEU A 24 -5.64 -7.40 1.52
C LEU A 24 -5.40 -8.32 0.33
N ILE A 25 -4.21 -8.93 0.21
CA ILE A 25 -3.92 -9.94 -0.83
C ILE A 25 -4.89 -11.12 -0.69
N VAL A 26 -5.05 -11.65 0.51
CA VAL A 26 -5.99 -12.76 0.76
C VAL A 26 -7.43 -12.34 0.48
N LEU A 27 -7.83 -11.16 0.96
CA LEU A 27 -9.19 -10.64 0.77
C LEU A 27 -9.51 -10.30 -0.68
N ASN A 28 -8.51 -10.03 -1.53
CA ASN A 28 -8.76 -9.79 -2.95
C ASN A 28 -9.31 -11.03 -3.68
N PHE A 29 -9.04 -12.23 -3.15
CA PHE A 29 -9.63 -13.47 -3.66
C PHE A 29 -11.03 -13.74 -3.10
N TYR A 30 -11.48 -12.99 -2.09
CA TYR A 30 -12.76 -13.22 -1.42
C TYR A 30 -13.91 -12.53 -2.15
N GLY A 31 -14.90 -13.32 -2.58
CA GLY A 31 -16.12 -12.79 -3.18
C GLY A 31 -17.15 -12.41 -2.12
N LEU A 32 -17.41 -11.11 -1.97
CA LEU A 32 -18.38 -10.57 -0.99
C LEU A 32 -19.79 -11.17 -1.15
N TYR A 33 -20.30 -11.24 -2.39
CA TYR A 33 -21.66 -11.72 -2.66
C TYR A 33 -21.87 -13.23 -2.42
N THR A 34 -20.81 -14.03 -2.54
CA THR A 34 -20.93 -15.50 -2.55
C THR A 34 -20.29 -16.17 -1.35
N ASN A 35 -19.55 -15.42 -0.52
CA ASN A 35 -18.78 -15.93 0.61
C ASN A 35 -17.83 -17.08 0.21
N LYS A 36 -17.19 -16.96 -0.96
CA LYS A 36 -16.27 -17.96 -1.53
C LYS A 36 -14.99 -17.31 -2.02
N PHE A 37 -13.90 -18.09 -2.05
CA PHE A 37 -12.63 -17.66 -2.61
C PHE A 37 -12.50 -18.04 -4.09
N TYR A 38 -12.02 -17.12 -4.91
CA TYR A 38 -11.87 -17.25 -6.37
C TYR A 38 -10.40 -17.18 -6.80
N PHE A 39 -9.66 -18.27 -6.57
CA PHE A 39 -8.22 -18.34 -6.91
C PHE A 39 -7.92 -18.38 -8.42
N PHE A 40 -8.89 -18.74 -9.26
CA PHE A 40 -8.72 -18.83 -10.71
C PHE A 40 -9.20 -17.58 -11.47
N LYS A 41 -9.69 -16.56 -10.76
CA LYS A 41 -10.09 -15.29 -11.38
C LYS A 41 -8.87 -14.40 -11.53
N PHE A 42 -8.40 -14.23 -12.77
CA PHE A 42 -7.17 -13.48 -13.07
C PHE A 42 -7.21 -12.03 -12.58
N ASP A 43 -8.37 -11.38 -12.62
CA ASP A 43 -8.54 -10.00 -12.13
C ASP A 43 -8.07 -9.83 -10.67
N ASN A 44 -8.23 -10.88 -9.85
CA ASN A 44 -7.86 -10.85 -8.43
C ASN A 44 -6.33 -10.85 -8.21
N TYR A 45 -5.53 -11.10 -9.26
CA TYR A 45 -4.07 -11.05 -9.19
C TYR A 45 -3.50 -9.67 -9.46
N ILE A 46 -4.32 -8.71 -9.92
CA ILE A 46 -3.87 -7.33 -10.18
C ILE A 46 -3.35 -6.70 -8.90
N PHE A 47 -4.09 -6.80 -7.79
CA PHE A 47 -3.65 -6.23 -6.52
C PHE A 47 -2.39 -6.91 -5.94
N PRO A 48 -2.30 -8.26 -5.86
CA PRO A 48 -1.07 -8.95 -5.49
C PRO A 48 0.15 -8.53 -6.33
N LEU A 49 0.00 -8.39 -7.64
CA LEU A 49 1.09 -7.94 -8.51
C LEU A 49 1.56 -6.52 -8.14
N LEU A 50 0.62 -5.59 -7.98
CA LEU A 50 0.94 -4.20 -7.58
C LEU A 50 1.53 -4.13 -6.17
N SER A 51 1.12 -5.03 -5.27
CA SER A 51 1.63 -5.08 -3.90
C SER A 51 3.13 -5.38 -3.84
N ILE A 52 3.69 -6.07 -4.85
CA ILE A 52 5.13 -6.34 -4.94
C ILE A 52 5.91 -5.03 -4.93
N VAL A 53 5.48 -4.03 -5.72
CA VAL A 53 6.12 -2.71 -5.74
C VAL A 53 6.13 -2.08 -4.34
N HIS A 54 5.01 -2.19 -3.62
CA HIS A 54 4.88 -1.65 -2.26
C HIS A 54 5.81 -2.39 -1.28
N PHE A 55 5.93 -3.72 -1.38
CA PHE A 55 6.89 -4.47 -0.56
C PHE A 55 8.34 -4.07 -0.86
N VAL A 56 8.69 -3.90 -2.14
CA VAL A 56 10.04 -3.44 -2.53
C VAL A 56 10.28 -2.04 -1.97
N TYR A 57 9.31 -1.13 -2.01
CA TYR A 57 9.43 0.20 -1.40
C TYR A 57 9.77 0.14 0.10
N LEU A 58 9.00 -0.64 0.87
CA LEU A 58 9.23 -0.80 2.30
C LEU A 58 10.59 -1.43 2.60
N TYR A 59 11.00 -2.39 1.78
CA TYR A 59 12.30 -3.03 1.88
C TYR A 59 13.44 -2.03 1.61
N VAL A 60 13.37 -1.25 0.53
CA VAL A 60 14.40 -0.28 0.14
C VAL A 60 14.58 0.78 1.22
N ILE A 61 13.50 1.32 1.80
CA ILE A 61 13.64 2.27 2.91
C ILE A 61 14.28 1.59 4.11
N TRP A 62 13.80 0.41 4.49
CA TRP A 62 14.37 -0.30 5.63
C TRP A 62 15.86 -0.59 5.45
N PHE A 63 16.27 -1.00 4.24
CA PHE A 63 17.66 -1.23 3.89
C PHE A 63 18.48 0.06 4.02
N LYS A 64 18.05 1.16 3.39
CA LYS A 64 18.77 2.44 3.44
C LYS A 64 18.89 3.02 4.85
N VAL A 65 17.83 2.89 5.66
CA VAL A 65 17.86 3.31 7.06
C VAL A 65 18.84 2.45 7.88
N ARG A 66 18.99 1.16 7.56
CA ARG A 66 19.92 0.26 8.26
C ARG A 66 21.37 0.53 7.88
N GLU A 67 21.65 0.73 6.59
CA GLU A 67 23.01 0.96 6.07
C GLU A 67 23.42 2.44 6.12
N ASN A 68 22.53 3.33 6.58
CA ASN A 68 22.73 4.79 6.61
C ASN A 68 23.12 5.37 5.24
N GLU A 69 22.45 4.87 4.19
CA GLU A 69 22.70 5.26 2.80
C GLU A 69 21.81 6.42 2.35
N TYR A 70 22.35 7.24 1.45
CA TYR A 70 21.64 8.34 0.81
C TYR A 70 20.60 7.84 -0.23
N PRO A 71 19.58 8.67 -0.53
CA PRO A 71 18.58 8.32 -1.52
C PRO A 71 19.17 8.30 -2.92
N ASP A 72 18.85 7.27 -3.69
CA ASP A 72 19.32 7.05 -5.05
C ASP A 72 18.17 7.25 -6.08
N PRO A 73 18.49 7.43 -7.38
CA PRO A 73 17.48 7.63 -8.41
C PRO A 73 16.47 6.46 -8.54
N GLN A 74 16.88 5.22 -8.24
CA GLN A 74 16.00 4.06 -8.35
C GLN A 74 14.91 4.08 -7.26
N MET A 75 15.27 4.41 -6.02
CA MET A 75 14.30 4.62 -4.93
C MET A 75 13.29 5.71 -5.27
N ARG A 76 13.72 6.80 -5.92
CA ARG A 76 12.82 7.87 -6.37
C ARG A 76 11.77 7.37 -7.37
N ASN A 77 12.20 6.62 -8.37
CA ASN A 77 11.29 6.04 -9.36
C ASN A 77 10.27 5.10 -8.70
N LEU A 78 10.73 4.35 -7.71
CA LEU A 78 9.89 3.45 -6.94
C LEU A 78 8.82 4.22 -6.14
N GLU A 79 9.21 5.32 -5.48
CA GLU A 79 8.26 6.20 -4.81
C GLU A 79 7.22 6.80 -5.78
N TYR A 80 7.64 7.23 -6.97
CA TYR A 80 6.72 7.72 -7.99
C TYR A 80 5.75 6.66 -8.50
N LEU A 81 6.22 5.43 -8.68
CA LEU A 81 5.35 4.30 -9.00
C LEU A 81 4.34 4.06 -7.88
N LEU A 82 4.76 4.19 -6.61
CA LEU A 82 3.88 4.06 -5.47
C LEU A 82 2.83 5.17 -5.39
N TYR A 83 3.12 6.39 -5.86
CA TYR A 83 2.11 7.44 -5.99
C TYR A 83 0.99 7.04 -6.96
N VAL A 84 1.32 6.41 -8.08
CA VAL A 84 0.33 5.88 -9.03
C VAL A 84 -0.50 4.78 -8.38
N ILE A 85 0.15 3.85 -7.67
CA ILE A 85 -0.52 2.76 -6.95
C ILE A 85 -1.46 3.29 -5.85
N LEU A 86 -1.14 4.42 -5.23
CA LEU A 86 -1.99 5.05 -4.22
C LEU A 86 -3.36 5.44 -4.80
N PHE A 87 -3.41 5.92 -6.05
CA PHE A 87 -4.69 6.16 -6.75
C PHE A 87 -5.48 4.87 -6.97
N ILE A 88 -4.80 3.76 -7.24
CA ILE A 88 -5.44 2.45 -7.38
C ILE A 88 -6.06 2.03 -6.04
N TYR A 89 -5.41 2.28 -4.91
CA TYR A 89 -5.99 2.00 -3.59
C TYR A 89 -7.22 2.84 -3.29
N VAL A 90 -7.20 4.12 -3.67
CA VAL A 90 -8.38 4.99 -3.56
C VAL A 90 -9.53 4.46 -4.42
N PHE A 91 -9.24 4.06 -5.66
CA PHE A 91 -10.23 3.44 -6.54
C PHE A 91 -10.85 2.18 -5.92
N GLN A 92 -10.04 1.30 -5.33
CA GLN A 92 -10.51 0.08 -4.65
C GLN A 92 -11.47 0.37 -3.49
N ILE A 93 -11.26 1.47 -2.75
CA ILE A 93 -12.19 1.91 -1.71
C ILE A 93 -13.55 2.26 -2.33
N PHE A 94 -13.57 3.07 -3.40
CA PHE A 94 -14.80 3.46 -4.06
C PHE A 94 -15.53 2.27 -4.68
N ASP A 95 -14.81 1.36 -5.32
CA ASP A 95 -15.39 0.13 -5.86
C ASP A 95 -16.04 -0.72 -4.76
N THR A 96 -15.36 -0.90 -3.63
CA THR A 96 -15.91 -1.63 -2.49
C THR A 96 -17.12 -0.92 -1.86
N LEU A 97 -17.09 0.42 -1.75
CA LEU A 97 -18.22 1.20 -1.26
C LEU A 97 -19.42 1.15 -2.21
N TYR A 98 -19.18 1.14 -3.51
CA TYR A 98 -20.21 0.95 -4.53
C TYR A 98 -20.86 -0.43 -4.40
N ILE A 99 -20.05 -1.49 -4.24
CA ILE A 99 -20.54 -2.85 -3.95
C ILE A 99 -21.35 -2.88 -2.65
N LEU A 100 -20.90 -2.21 -1.59
CA LEU A 100 -21.65 -2.18 -0.33
C LEU A 100 -22.98 -1.43 -0.45
N SER A 101 -23.04 -0.41 -1.32
CA SER A 101 -24.25 0.40 -1.52
C SER A 101 -25.35 -0.37 -2.26
N SER A 102 -25.00 -1.37 -3.07
CA SER A 102 -25.98 -2.24 -3.76
C SER A 102 -26.62 -3.28 -2.83
N TYR A 103 -26.29 -3.29 -1.53
CA TYR A 103 -26.88 -4.22 -0.56
C TYR A 103 -28.41 -4.18 -0.54
N SER A 104 -29.02 -3.00 -0.73
CA SER A 104 -30.47 -2.82 -0.77
C SER A 104 -31.14 -3.40 -2.00
N ASP A 105 -30.38 -3.68 -3.06
CA ASP A 105 -30.91 -4.08 -4.36
C ASP A 105 -31.17 -5.60 -4.44
N TYR A 106 -30.76 -6.35 -3.41
CA TYR A 106 -30.89 -7.80 -3.35
C TYR A 106 -31.67 -8.24 -2.12
N ASP A 107 -32.39 -9.36 -2.25
CA ASP A 107 -33.08 -9.97 -1.13
C ASP A 107 -32.11 -10.41 -0.03
N ALA A 108 -32.45 -10.08 1.22
CA ALA A 108 -31.62 -10.39 2.39
C ALA A 108 -31.41 -11.90 2.63
N SER A 109 -32.21 -12.76 1.98
CA SER A 109 -32.05 -14.21 2.01
C SER A 109 -30.93 -14.73 1.10
N ILE A 110 -30.53 -13.94 0.09
CA ILE A 110 -29.53 -14.32 -0.90
C ILE A 110 -28.12 -13.86 -0.48
N ILE A 111 -28.02 -12.70 0.18
CA ILE A 111 -26.73 -12.13 0.59
C ILE A 111 -26.20 -12.80 1.87
N PRO A 112 -24.93 -13.23 1.90
CA PRO A 112 -24.29 -13.72 3.12
C PRO A 112 -24.26 -12.68 4.24
N LYS A 113 -24.48 -13.11 5.48
CA LYS A 113 -24.35 -12.24 6.68
C LYS A 113 -22.96 -11.59 6.83
N THR A 114 -21.95 -12.14 6.16
CA THR A 114 -20.57 -11.65 6.15
C THR A 114 -20.34 -10.47 5.21
N PHE A 115 -21.31 -10.14 4.34
CA PHE A 115 -21.18 -9.12 3.29
C PHE A 115 -20.78 -7.75 3.84
N ILE A 116 -21.59 -7.19 4.75
CA ILE A 116 -21.32 -5.87 5.35
C ILE A 116 -20.04 -5.90 6.22
N PRO A 117 -19.86 -6.85 7.17
CA PRO A 117 -18.66 -6.89 7.98
C PRO A 117 -17.37 -6.97 7.16
N ILE A 118 -17.30 -7.85 6.16
CA ILE A 118 -16.07 -8.03 5.38
C ILE A 118 -15.86 -6.86 4.42
N GLY A 119 -16.90 -6.35 3.75
CA GLY A 119 -16.75 -5.17 2.90
C GLY A 119 -16.29 -3.95 3.70
N SER A 120 -16.85 -3.73 4.90
CA SER A 120 -16.42 -2.64 5.79
C SER A 120 -14.97 -2.81 6.27
N LEU A 121 -14.55 -4.06 6.54
CA LEU A 121 -13.17 -4.39 6.88
C LEU A 121 -12.23 -4.07 5.72
N ILE A 122 -12.58 -4.44 4.48
CA ILE A 122 -11.79 -4.14 3.28
C ILE A 122 -11.60 -2.63 3.11
N VAL A 123 -12.69 -1.84 3.21
CA VAL A 123 -12.62 -0.37 3.15
C VAL A 123 -11.70 0.20 4.22
N THR A 124 -11.80 -0.32 5.45
CA THR A 124 -10.97 0.09 6.57
C THR A 124 -9.50 -0.23 6.32
N LEU A 125 -9.19 -1.43 5.81
CA LEU A 125 -7.83 -1.86 5.50
C LEU A 125 -7.20 -1.04 4.37
N TYR A 126 -7.93 -0.74 3.29
CA TYR A 126 -7.42 0.15 2.24
C TYR A 126 -7.20 1.58 2.75
N SER A 127 -8.10 2.10 3.57
CA SER A 127 -7.94 3.42 4.19
C SER A 127 -6.71 3.47 5.09
N LEU A 128 -6.52 2.42 5.90
CA LEU A 128 -5.33 2.24 6.74
C LEU A 128 -4.06 2.13 5.89
N LEU A 129 -4.10 1.39 4.78
CA LEU A 129 -2.96 1.23 3.88
C LEU A 129 -2.53 2.58 3.30
N ILE A 130 -3.48 3.35 2.76
CA ILE A 130 -3.21 4.71 2.23
C ILE A 130 -2.58 5.59 3.30
N PHE A 131 -3.18 5.61 4.50
CA PHE A 131 -2.64 6.38 5.62
C PHE A 131 -1.20 5.98 5.94
N MET A 132 -0.92 4.68 6.06
CA MET A 132 0.43 4.19 6.35
C MET A 132 1.42 4.51 5.23
N THR A 133 0.99 4.47 3.96
CA THR A 133 1.82 4.85 2.82
C THR A 133 2.21 6.34 2.86
N LEU A 134 1.26 7.23 3.16
CA LEU A 134 1.54 8.67 3.30
C LEU A 134 2.49 8.95 4.46
N VAL A 135 2.30 8.27 5.60
CA VAL A 135 3.21 8.39 6.75
C VAL A 135 4.59 7.79 6.42
N SER A 136 4.65 6.74 5.60
CA SER A 136 5.89 6.14 5.11
C SER A 136 6.70 7.10 4.23
N PHE A 137 6.06 7.84 3.30
CA PHE A 137 6.73 8.90 2.53
C PHE A 137 7.34 9.97 3.45
N LYS A 138 6.64 10.31 4.52
CA LYS A 138 7.16 11.27 5.51
C LYS A 138 8.35 10.72 6.29
N HIS A 139 8.28 9.48 6.77
CA HIS A 139 9.41 8.82 7.44
C HIS A 139 10.62 8.71 6.51
N ARG A 140 10.40 8.36 5.24
CA ARG A 140 11.47 8.31 4.24
C ARG A 140 12.21 9.64 4.14
N LYS A 141 11.49 10.76 3.98
CA LYS A 141 12.11 12.11 3.92
C LYS A 141 12.91 12.45 5.18
N VAL A 142 12.43 12.05 6.35
CA VAL A 142 13.08 12.37 7.64
C VAL A 142 14.28 11.48 7.92
N LEU A 143 14.22 10.18 7.59
CA LEU A 143 15.25 9.20 7.93
C LEU A 143 16.32 9.08 6.85
N VAL A 144 15.95 9.18 5.57
CA VAL A 144 16.86 8.97 4.43
C VAL A 144 17.27 10.31 3.80
N GLY A 145 16.42 11.34 3.89
CA GLY A 145 16.68 12.67 3.34
C GLY A 145 15.93 12.97 2.03
N GLU A 146 16.22 14.15 1.49
CA GLU A 146 15.58 14.67 0.27
C GLU A 146 16.27 14.17 -1.00
N TYR A 147 15.50 14.10 -2.09
CA TYR A 147 16.07 13.78 -3.40
C TYR A 147 16.80 15.00 -3.95
N LYS A 148 18.12 14.91 -4.09
CA LYS A 148 18.91 15.92 -4.80
C LYS A 148 18.77 15.70 -6.30
N PHE A 149 18.16 16.66 -7.00
CA PHE A 149 17.96 16.58 -8.45
C PHE A 149 19.21 16.97 -9.26
N MET A 150 20.17 17.69 -8.64
CA MET A 150 21.35 18.23 -9.31
C MET A 150 22.56 17.28 -9.35
N ASP A 151 22.65 16.26 -8.48
CA ASP A 151 23.82 15.37 -8.40
C ASP A 151 23.80 14.20 -9.42
N VAL A 152 22.99 14.27 -10.48
CA VAL A 152 22.96 13.21 -11.53
C VAL A 152 24.20 13.28 -12.44
N ASN A 153 24.95 14.38 -12.42
CA ASN A 153 26.09 14.60 -13.31
C ASN A 153 27.47 14.54 -12.64
N ASP A 154 27.57 14.63 -11.30
CA ASP A 154 28.86 14.83 -10.61
C ASP A 154 29.61 13.54 -10.23
N ASN A 155 29.02 12.37 -10.49
CA ASN A 155 29.69 11.06 -10.28
C ASN A 155 29.93 10.27 -11.57
N ILE A 156 29.85 10.92 -12.75
CA ILE A 156 30.23 10.29 -14.02
C ILE A 156 31.78 10.22 -14.17
N ASP A 157 32.53 10.85 -13.28
CA ASP A 157 34.00 10.93 -13.37
C ASP A 157 34.73 10.27 -12.17
N SER A 158 34.33 9.05 -11.80
CA SER A 158 35.09 8.25 -10.82
C SER A 158 36.21 7.39 -11.45
N TRP A 159 36.66 7.75 -12.66
CA TRP A 159 37.76 7.08 -13.37
C TRP A 159 38.69 8.09 -14.07
N GLN A 160 39.23 9.04 -13.31
CA GLN A 160 40.54 9.66 -13.58
C GLN A 160 41.36 9.74 -12.30
#